data_AF-A0A0K0JTT0-F1
#
_entry.id   AF-A0A0K0JTT0-F1
#
_cell.length_a   1.000
_cell.length_b   1.000
_cell.length_c   1.000
_cell.angle_alpha   90.00
_cell.angle_beta   90.00
_cell.angle_gamma   90.00
#
_symmetry.space_group_name_H-M   'P 1'
#
loop_
_entity.id
_entity.type
_entity.pdbx_description
1 polymer ?
#
loop_
_entity_poly.entity_id
_entity_poly.type
_entity_poly.pdbx_seq_one_letter_code
_entity_poly.pdbx_strand_id
1 'polypeptide(L)' 'MDEFAENIELIRDSIISIESSSWDDSTQIDRILLNGLLDFGYINETMLPWNSGRPILIRFFWGAGIYNVVQLISFEVL' A
#
# COMPACT_ATOMS: atom_id res chain seq x y z
N MET A 1 31.05 -5.86 7.75
CA MET A 1 30.42 -5.77 6.43
C MET A 1 29.24 -6.71 6.53
N ASP A 2 28.02 -6.20 6.63
CA ASP A 2 26.83 -7.05 6.74
C ASP A 2 26.69 -7.82 5.42
N GLU A 3 27.05 -9.10 5.44
CA GLU A 3 27.02 -9.99 4.27
C GLU A 3 25.58 -10.43 3.92
N PHE A 4 24.58 -9.88 4.62
CA PHE A 4 23.16 -10.14 4.42
C PHE A 4 22.38 -8.87 4.03
N ALA A 5 23.00 -7.98 3.26
CA ALA A 5 22.18 -7.20 2.33
C ALA A 5 21.65 -8.20 1.30
N GLU A 6 20.57 -8.90 1.65
CA GLU A 6 19.79 -9.67 0.70
C GLU A 6 19.54 -8.75 -0.49
N ASN A 7 20.13 -9.07 -1.65
CA ASN A 7 19.85 -8.35 -2.88
C ASN A 7 18.39 -8.63 -3.23
N ILE A 8 17.48 -7.85 -2.68
CA ILE A 8 16.06 -7.86 -3.04
C ILE A 8 15.99 -7.07 -4.35
N GLU A 9 15.81 -7.79 -5.45
CA GLU A 9 15.61 -7.19 -6.76
C GLU A 9 14.15 -6.76 -6.90
N LEU A 10 13.91 -5.53 -7.37
CA LEU A 10 12.57 -5.09 -7.74
C LEU A 10 12.10 -5.88 -8.97
N ILE A 11 11.00 -6.61 -8.84
CA ILE A 11 10.45 -7.44 -9.92
C ILE A 11 9.31 -6.75 -10.63
N ARG A 12 8.40 -6.13 -9.86
CA ARG A 12 7.19 -5.51 -10.39
C ARG A 12 6.65 -4.48 -9.43
N ASP A 13 5.88 -3.55 -9.96
CA ASP A 13 4.97 -2.72 -9.18
C ASP A 13 3.51 -2.96 -9.57
N SER A 14 2.61 -2.69 -8.63
CA SER A 14 1.16 -2.78 -8.85
C SER A 14 0.48 -1.62 -8.18
N ILE A 15 -0.51 -1.01 -8.85
CA ILE A 15 -1.32 0.05 -8.27
C ILE A 15 -2.70 -0.51 -7.94
N ILE A 16 -3.17 -0.24 -6.72
CA ILE A 16 -4.57 -0.40 -6.35
C ILE A 16 -5.21 0.98 -6.18
N SER A 17 -6.52 1.03 -6.37
CA SER A 17 -7.34 2.22 -6.16
C SER A 17 -8.42 1.89 -5.13
N ILE A 18 -8.53 2.73 -4.10
CA ILE A 18 -9.63 2.67 -3.12
C ILE A 18 -10.54 3.87 -3.38
N GLU A 19 -11.74 3.58 -3.88
CA GLU A 19 -12.70 4.59 -4.35
C GLU A 19 -14.06 4.52 -3.63
N SER A 20 -14.08 3.90 -2.45
CA SER A 20 -15.31 3.67 -1.69
C SER A 20 -16.01 4.98 -1.30
N SER A 21 -17.35 5.00 -1.41
CA SER A 21 -18.19 6.16 -1.09
C SER A 21 -18.42 6.39 0.40
N SER A 22 -18.14 5.39 1.24
CA SER A 22 -18.23 5.47 2.68
C SER A 22 -17.41 4.35 3.33
N TRP A 23 -17.20 4.45 4.64
CA TRP A 23 -16.61 3.37 5.43
C TRP A 23 -17.40 2.05 5.32
N ASP A 24 -18.72 2.13 5.31
CA ASP A 24 -19.60 0.95 5.30
C ASP A 24 -19.62 0.26 3.93
N ASP A 25 -19.50 1.03 2.85
CA ASP A 25 -19.41 0.52 1.47
C ASP A 25 -18.02 -0.06 1.13
N SER A 26 -17.00 0.24 1.94
CA SER A 26 -15.63 -0.22 1.71
C SER A 26 -15.50 -1.72 1.93
N THR A 27 -14.68 -2.41 1.13
CA THR A 27 -14.39 -3.83 1.40
C THR A 27 -13.65 -3.98 2.72
N GLN A 28 -13.69 -5.17 3.33
CA GLN A 28 -12.94 -5.41 4.57
C GLN A 28 -11.43 -5.17 4.39
N ILE A 29 -10.89 -5.50 3.21
CA ILE A 29 -9.47 -5.30 2.88
C ILE A 29 -9.16 -3.81 2.78
N ASP A 30 -10.00 -3.03 2.09
CA ASP A 30 -9.81 -1.58 1.97
C ASP A 30 -9.85 -0.91 3.34
N ARG A 31 -10.78 -1.31 4.20
CA ARG A 31 -10.87 -0.79 5.58
C ARG A 31 -9.60 -1.06 6.39
N ILE A 32 -9.02 -2.26 6.27
CA ILE A 32 -7.75 -2.61 6.93
C ILE A 32 -6.61 -1.74 6.39
N LEU A 33 -6.52 -1.56 5.07
CA LEU A 33 -5.50 -0.74 4.44
C LEU A 33 -5.64 0.73 4.86
N LEU A 34 -6.84 1.31 4.78
CA LEU A 34 -7.11 2.69 5.15
C LEU A 34 -6.81 2.96 6.63
N ASN A 35 -7.22 2.06 7.53
CA ASN A 35 -6.87 2.18 8.95
C ASN A 35 -5.36 2.12 9.16
N GLY A 36 -4.66 1.17 8.51
CA GLY A 36 -3.20 1.11 8.60
C GLY A 36 -2.54 2.41 8.11
N LEU A 37 -2.98 2.94 6.96
CA LEU A 37 -2.43 4.19 6.43
C LEU A 37 -2.70 5.41 7.34
N LEU A 38 -3.88 5.46 7.99
CA LEU A 38 -4.22 6.49 8.98
C LEU A 38 -3.35 6.35 10.24
N ASP A 39 -3.28 5.14 10.80
CA ASP A 39 -2.58 4.85 12.06
C ASP A 39 -1.07 5.14 11.94
N PHE A 40 -0.48 4.90 10.77
CA PHE A 40 0.93 5.21 10.49
C PHE A 40 1.14 6.64 9.93
N GLY A 41 0.08 7.42 9.71
CA GLY A 41 0.17 8.81 9.26
C GLY A 41 0.55 9.00 7.78
N TYR A 42 0.40 7.97 6.95
CA TYR A 42 0.59 8.08 5.49
C TYR A 42 -0.55 8.86 4.82
N ILE A 43 -1.74 8.81 5.41
CA ILE A 43 -2.89 9.61 5.03
C ILE A 43 -3.50 10.23 6.29
N ASN A 44 -4.40 11.20 6.09
CA ASN A 44 -5.25 11.73 7.15
C ASN A 44 -6.73 11.58 6.75
N GLU A 45 -7.64 11.89 7.66
CA GLU A 45 -9.07 11.74 7.42
C GLU A 45 -9.57 12.54 6.22
N THR A 46 -9.00 13.71 5.92
CA THR A 46 -9.45 14.53 4.77
C THR A 46 -9.05 13.95 3.43
N MET A 47 -8.09 13.03 3.41
CA MET A 47 -7.66 12.32 2.21
C MET A 47 -8.54 11.10 1.89
N LEU A 48 -9.33 10.59 2.85
CA LEU A 48 -10.21 9.44 2.64
C LEU A 48 -11.14 9.65 1.43
N PRO A 49 -11.45 8.60 0.65
CA PRO A 49 -12.12 8.80 -0.64
C PRO A 49 -13.48 9.51 -0.54
N TRP A 50 -14.23 9.20 0.52
CA TRP A 50 -15.52 9.83 0.82
C TRP A 50 -15.43 11.25 1.39
N ASN A 51 -14.27 11.66 1.89
CA ASN A 51 -14.05 13.02 2.39
C ASN A 51 -13.43 13.92 1.32
N SER A 52 -12.48 13.39 0.54
CA SER A 52 -11.77 14.11 -0.51
C SER A 52 -12.52 14.12 -1.86
N GLY A 53 -13.42 13.16 -2.06
CA GLY A 53 -14.03 12.88 -3.37
C GLY A 53 -13.03 12.32 -4.40
N ARG A 54 -11.84 11.90 -3.97
CA ARG A 54 -10.78 11.37 -4.82
C ARG A 54 -10.40 9.96 -4.37
N PRO A 55 -10.16 9.03 -5.30
CA PRO A 55 -9.65 7.71 -4.92
C PRO A 55 -8.27 7.84 -4.27
N ILE A 56 -7.99 6.97 -3.31
CA ILE A 56 -6.62 6.79 -2.79
C ILE A 56 -5.95 5.74 -3.68
N LEU A 57 -4.84 6.14 -4.30
CA LEU A 57 -4.03 5.25 -5.11
C LEU A 57 -2.83 4.79 -4.28
N ILE A 58 -2.60 3.48 -4.24
CA ILE A 58 -1.48 2.89 -3.52
C ILE A 58 -0.67 2.05 -4.49
N ARG A 59 0.58 2.42 -4.67
CA ARG A 59 1.56 1.68 -5.46
C ARG A 59 2.35 0.75 -4.54
N PHE A 60 2.32 -0.54 -4.81
CA PHE A 60 3.11 -1.55 -4.11
C PHE A 60 4.31 -1.95 -4.96
N PHE A 61 5.48 -2.01 -4.34
CA PHE A 61 6.73 -2.46 -4.94
C PHE A 61 7.02 -3.89 -4.47
N TRP A 62 7.05 -4.83 -5.39
CA TRP A 62 7.32 -6.24 -5.09
C TRP A 62 8.72 -6.61 -5.57
N GLY A 63 9.44 -7.36 -4.75
CA GLY A 63 10.75 -7.89 -5.11
C GLY A 63 10.87 -9.35 -4.77
N ALA A 64 11.94 -9.96 -5.24
CA ALA A 64 12.38 -11.25 -4.69
C ALA A 64 13.86 -11.18 -4.31
N GLY A 65 14.16 -11.83 -3.20
CA GLY A 65 15.53 -12.13 -2.81
C GLY A 65 16.04 -13.43 -3.41
N ILE A 66 17.16 -13.91 -2.87
CA ILE A 66 17.90 -15.11 -3.30
C ILE A 66 17.06 -16.41 -3.38
N TYR A 67 15.96 -16.49 -2.62
CA TYR A 67 15.06 -17.66 -2.61
C TYR A 67 13.90 -17.55 -3.61
N ASN A 68 13.89 -16.55 -4.50
CA ASN A 68 12.79 -16.26 -5.44
C ASN A 68 11.42 -16.10 -4.75
N VAL A 69 11.40 -15.78 -3.45
CA VAL A 69 10.16 -15.48 -2.73
C VAL A 69 9.75 -14.05 -3.06
N VAL A 70 8.58 -13.89 -3.69
CA VAL A 70 8.01 -12.57 -3.94
C VAL A 70 7.53 -11.98 -2.62
N GLN A 71 8.09 -10.84 -2.24
CA GLN A 71 7.74 -10.11 -1.03
C GLN A 71 7.47 -8.64 -1.34
N LEU A 72 6.65 -8.01 -0.50
CA LEU A 72 6.43 -6.57 -0.55
C LEU A 72 7.70 -5.87 -0.04
N ILE A 73 8.31 -5.03 -0.88
CA ILE A 73 9.48 -4.22 -0.51
C ILE A 73 9.03 -2.94 0.19
N SER A 74 8.07 -2.25 -0.41
CA SER A 74 7.65 -0.93 -0.01
C SER A 74 6.31 -0.60 -0.68
N PHE A 75 5.68 0.49 -0.27
CA PHE A 75 4.53 1.07 -0.94
C PHE A 75 4.62 2.60 -0.93
N GLU A 76 3.87 3.22 -1.82
CA GLU A 76 3.73 4.67 -1.95
C GLU A 76 2.25 5.01 -2.11
N VAL A 77 1.79 6.03 -1.38
CA VAL A 77 0.47 6.64 -1.58
C VAL A 77 0.63 7.78 -2.60
N LEU A 78 -0.12 7.73 -3.69
CA LEU A 78 -0.02 8.69 -4.81
C LEU A 78 -1.01 9.86 -4.69
#